data_AF-A0A537N433-F1
#
_entry.id   AF-A0A537N433-F1
#
_cell.length_a   1.000
_cell.length_b   1.000
_cell.length_c   1.000
_cell.angle_alpha   90.00
_cell.angle_beta   90.00
_cell.angle_gamma   90.00
#
_symmetry.space_group_name_H-M   'P 1'
#
loop_
_entity.id
_entity.type
_entity.pdbx_description
1 polymer ?
#
loop_
_entity_poly.entity_id
_entity_poly.type
_entity_poly.pdbx_seq_one_letter_code
_entity_poly.pdbx_strand_id
1 'polypeptide(L)'
;MIVYSESVRDDCKVGHVHHRQYCRERVAVGEAQWGRIRVDRKSDAKHAQRPMTAHARIDAIDFWRGFALLTIFADHMPYSALAHVTHRNFGLSDAAEAFVFLSGMSAALAYGPRFHDGRIAASLRAVGRRLLTLYGVQILLSLLALGIVAMVALMVDDDVMEDEDRLVLSNPGRGVLAILGLAHQIDYSNILPLYIVLLSATPGLIMLARLDERVMLAASAAVYLLARACSLNIPTWPAEDGWFFNPFAWQLLFTIGLFVGLRLKAGTHFKSAAPFNGGLFAMCLAVLLLSALIVTNGFGLVPGLWDGVRGNLDDDKRVLGIARLVHFLALAYVVHYSGLTQLLRRTTIFAPLCLIGRHSLPVFATGAILCTIGMAVMDKDWPGMP
;
A
#
# COMPACT_ATOMS: atom_id res chain seq x y z
N MET A 1 -45.34 -33.41 34.48
CA MET A 1 -45.61 -33.90 35.84
C MET A 1 -44.39 -33.50 36.67
N ILE A 2 -44.20 -32.23 37.03
CA ILE A 2 -44.98 -31.39 37.96
C ILE A 2 -45.20 -32.07 39.31
N VAL A 3 -44.46 -31.61 40.32
CA VAL A 3 -44.96 -31.38 41.69
C VAL A 3 -44.33 -30.05 42.18
N TYR A 4 -45.12 -29.22 42.85
CA TYR A 4 -44.75 -27.95 43.50
C TYR A 4 -44.00 -28.23 44.84
N SER A 5 -43.53 -27.32 45.70
CA SER A 5 -43.65 -25.86 45.87
C SER A 5 -42.36 -25.35 46.57
N GLU A 6 -42.18 -24.20 47.23
CA GLU A 6 -43.05 -23.08 47.68
C GLU A 6 -42.22 -21.77 47.71
N SER A 7 -42.69 -20.73 48.42
CA SER A 7 -41.94 -19.50 48.73
C SER A 7 -42.28 -18.97 50.12
N VAL A 8 -41.32 -18.39 50.86
CA VAL A 8 -41.58 -17.49 52.01
C VAL A 8 -40.62 -16.29 51.95
N ARG A 9 -41.08 -15.13 52.41
CA ARG A 9 -40.43 -13.81 52.36
C ARG A 9 -39.81 -13.40 53.71
N ASP A 10 -39.13 -12.25 53.68
CA ASP A 10 -39.12 -11.13 54.67
C ASP A 10 -37.66 -10.64 54.86
N ASP A 11 -37.18 -9.48 54.40
CA ASP A 11 -37.66 -8.08 54.33
C ASP A 11 -37.39 -7.27 55.62
N CYS A 12 -36.40 -6.35 55.56
CA CYS A 12 -36.30 -5.15 56.41
C CYS A 12 -35.22 -4.14 55.94
N LYS A 13 -35.51 -2.83 56.08
CA LYS A 13 -34.70 -1.70 55.58
C LYS A 13 -34.44 -0.63 56.66
N VAL A 14 -33.24 -0.03 56.66
CA VAL A 14 -32.85 1.30 57.23
C VAL A 14 -31.61 1.77 56.42
N GLY A 15 -31.26 3.04 56.14
CA GLY A 15 -31.82 4.37 56.45
C GLY A 15 -31.14 5.46 55.59
N HIS A 16 -30.91 6.69 56.09
CA HIS A 16 -30.29 7.81 55.34
C HIS A 16 -29.26 8.66 56.14
N VAL A 17 -28.21 9.14 55.44
CA VAL A 17 -27.56 10.48 55.46
C VAL A 17 -27.05 11.11 56.79
N HIS A 18 -25.75 11.47 56.85
CA HIS A 18 -25.27 12.87 57.08
C HIS A 18 -23.73 13.07 56.91
N HIS A 19 -23.24 14.28 57.22
CA HIS A 19 -22.06 14.98 56.64
C HIS A 19 -20.88 15.15 57.63
N ARG A 20 -19.71 15.64 57.14
CA ARG A 20 -18.48 16.14 57.85
C ARG A 20 -17.45 15.09 58.33
N GLN A 21 -16.16 15.40 58.56
CA GLN A 21 -15.20 16.44 58.07
C GLN A 21 -13.82 16.18 58.71
N TYR A 22 -12.71 16.34 57.98
CA TYR A 22 -11.29 16.49 58.44
C TYR A 22 -10.72 15.60 59.57
N CYS A 23 -9.59 14.93 59.30
CA CYS A 23 -8.29 15.44 59.79
C CYS A 23 -7.07 14.82 59.07
N ARG A 24 -5.94 15.53 59.11
CA ARG A 24 -4.63 15.16 58.51
C ARG A 24 -3.95 14.06 59.33
N GLU A 25 -3.01 13.32 58.75
CA GLU A 25 -1.58 13.48 59.12
C GLU A 25 -0.54 12.92 58.11
N ARG A 26 0.46 13.77 57.86
CA ARG A 26 1.88 13.56 57.48
C ARG A 26 2.29 12.55 56.40
N VAL A 27 2.87 13.13 55.35
CA VAL A 27 3.90 12.52 54.50
C VAL A 27 5.14 12.16 55.33
N ALA A 28 5.68 10.97 55.11
CA ALA A 28 7.07 10.64 55.39
C ALA A 28 7.73 10.14 54.09
N VAL A 29 8.76 10.84 53.63
CA VAL A 29 9.59 10.41 52.49
C VAL A 29 10.64 9.44 53.02
N GLY A 30 10.69 8.22 52.46
CA GLY A 30 11.58 7.16 52.90
C GLY A 30 12.10 6.33 51.73
N GLU A 31 13.35 6.59 51.37
CA GLU A 31 14.35 5.83 50.61
C GLU A 31 13.93 4.60 49.75
N ALA A 32 14.38 4.62 48.49
CA ALA A 32 14.17 3.54 47.54
C ALA A 32 15.06 2.30 47.84
N GLN A 33 14.43 1.18 48.20
CA GLN A 33 15.06 -0.14 48.21
C GLN A 33 14.64 -0.96 46.98
N TRP A 34 15.61 -1.31 46.13
CA TRP A 34 15.40 -2.12 44.93
C TRP A 34 15.11 -3.59 45.29
N GLY A 35 13.83 -3.91 45.50
CA GLY A 35 13.34 -5.27 45.69
C GLY A 35 13.42 -6.10 44.40
N ARG A 36 14.08 -7.26 44.47
CA ARG A 36 14.19 -8.22 43.35
C ARG A 36 12.81 -8.69 42.88
N ILE A 37 12.45 -8.37 41.63
CA ILE A 37 11.26 -8.90 40.96
C ILE A 37 11.43 -10.42 40.80
N ARG A 38 10.71 -11.22 41.59
CA ARG A 38 10.52 -12.65 41.32
C ARG A 38 9.51 -12.80 40.18
N VAL A 39 10.00 -13.14 38.99
CA VAL A 39 9.16 -13.59 37.89
C VAL A 39 8.62 -14.98 38.23
N ASP A 40 7.34 -15.08 38.58
CA ASP A 40 6.68 -16.37 38.80
C ASP A 40 6.41 -17.07 37.47
N ARG A 41 7.35 -17.94 37.10
CA ARG A 41 7.39 -18.71 35.86
C ARG A 41 6.20 -19.66 35.64
N LYS A 42 5.27 -19.79 36.61
CA LYS A 42 4.08 -20.66 36.51
C LYS A 42 2.82 -19.95 36.01
N SER A 43 2.72 -18.62 36.06
CA SER A 43 1.54 -17.90 35.54
C SER A 43 1.55 -17.76 34.01
N ASP A 44 2.74 -17.57 33.43
CA ASP A 44 2.96 -17.43 31.98
C ASP A 44 2.55 -18.68 31.18
N ALA A 45 2.71 -19.87 31.77
CA ALA A 45 2.42 -21.15 31.10
C ALA A 45 0.95 -21.30 30.70
N LYS A 46 0.01 -20.65 31.41
CA LYS A 46 -1.42 -20.69 31.07
C LYS A 46 -1.85 -19.66 30.03
N HIS A 47 -1.03 -18.65 29.74
CA HIS A 47 -1.27 -17.69 28.65
C HIS A 47 -0.68 -18.13 27.31
N ALA A 48 0.24 -19.09 27.31
CA ALA A 48 0.89 -19.63 26.11
C ALA A 48 -0.03 -20.48 25.20
N GLN A 49 -1.28 -20.76 25.60
CA GLN A 49 -2.20 -21.64 24.88
C GLN A 49 -3.56 -20.97 24.59
N ARG A 50 -3.53 -19.79 23.95
CA ARG A 50 -4.65 -19.39 23.07
C ARG A 50 -4.46 -20.07 21.71
N PRO A 51 -5.42 -20.85 21.20
CA PRO A 51 -5.28 -21.45 19.87
C PRO A 51 -5.19 -20.34 18.82
N MET A 52 -4.11 -20.35 18.02
CA MET A 52 -3.94 -19.42 16.91
C MET A 52 -4.85 -19.79 15.73
N THR A 53 -6.14 -19.51 15.86
CA THR A 53 -7.13 -19.57 14.78
C THR A 53 -7.49 -18.17 14.26
N ALA A 54 -6.49 -17.30 14.17
CA ALA A 54 -6.53 -16.11 13.32
C ALA A 54 -5.85 -16.44 11.99
N HIS A 55 -6.50 -16.17 10.85
CA HIS A 55 -5.97 -16.48 9.51
C HIS A 55 -4.48 -16.11 9.39
N ALA A 56 -3.62 -17.11 9.15
CA ALA A 56 -2.18 -16.92 9.15
C ALA A 56 -1.78 -15.82 8.15
N ARG A 57 -1.25 -14.72 8.68
CA ARG A 57 -0.85 -13.54 7.90
C ARG A 57 0.43 -13.89 7.13
N ILE A 58 0.43 -13.69 5.82
CA ILE A 58 1.59 -13.97 4.97
C ILE A 58 2.59 -12.81 5.12
N ASP A 59 3.55 -12.98 6.00
CA ASP A 59 4.61 -12.00 6.30
C ASP A 59 5.49 -11.64 5.08
N ALA A 60 5.66 -12.53 4.11
CA ALA A 60 6.30 -12.21 2.84
C ALA A 60 5.61 -11.05 2.10
N ILE A 61 4.27 -10.96 2.16
CA ILE A 61 3.53 -9.86 1.55
C ILE A 61 3.73 -8.57 2.35
N ASP A 62 3.77 -8.63 3.68
CA ASP A 62 4.12 -7.47 4.50
C ASP A 62 5.56 -6.99 4.18
N PHE A 63 6.54 -7.89 4.10
CA PHE A 63 7.93 -7.57 3.77
C PHE A 63 8.06 -6.85 2.43
N TRP A 64 7.54 -7.44 1.34
CA TRP A 64 7.67 -6.85 0.00
C TRP A 64 6.87 -5.55 -0.14
N ARG A 65 5.79 -5.36 0.61
CA ARG A 65 5.07 -4.08 0.67
C ARG A 65 5.87 -3.01 1.42
N GLY A 66 6.57 -3.37 2.48
CA GLY A 66 7.48 -2.47 3.18
C GLY A 66 8.66 -2.06 2.32
N PHE A 67 9.26 -3.02 1.60
CA PHE A 67 10.31 -2.75 0.61
C PHE A 67 9.81 -1.79 -0.47
N ALA A 68 8.70 -2.10 -1.14
CA ALA A 68 8.13 -1.24 -2.17
C ALA A 68 7.83 0.19 -1.68
N LEU A 69 7.38 0.37 -0.43
CA LEU A 69 7.14 1.70 0.14
C LEU A 69 8.42 2.51 0.35
N LEU A 70 9.50 1.88 0.85
CA LEU A 70 10.79 2.57 0.99
C LEU A 70 11.40 2.88 -0.38
N THR A 71 11.24 1.99 -1.36
CA THR A 71 11.70 2.22 -2.72
C THR A 71 10.92 3.34 -3.40
N ILE A 72 9.59 3.38 -3.25
CA ILE A 72 8.76 4.52 -3.70
C ILE A 72 9.26 5.82 -3.06
N PHE A 73 9.51 5.86 -1.75
CA PHE A 73 10.02 7.05 -1.09
C PHE A 73 11.39 7.49 -1.65
N ALA A 74 12.32 6.55 -1.84
CA ALA A 74 13.65 6.83 -2.40
C ALA A 74 13.59 7.29 -3.87
N ASP A 75 12.74 6.67 -4.70
CA ASP A 75 12.53 7.04 -6.11
C ASP A 75 12.01 8.48 -6.29
N HIS A 76 11.34 9.03 -5.27
CA HIS A 76 10.84 10.40 -5.24
C HIS A 76 11.74 11.38 -4.47
N MET A 77 12.90 10.95 -4.01
CA MET A 77 13.92 11.78 -3.37
C MET A 77 15.21 11.75 -4.22
N PRO A 78 15.21 12.45 -5.38
CA PRO A 78 16.20 12.24 -6.46
C PRO A 78 17.65 12.49 -6.04
N TYR A 79 17.87 13.38 -5.08
CA TYR A 79 19.20 13.72 -4.53
C TYR A 79 19.70 12.72 -3.47
N SER A 80 18.92 11.70 -3.12
CA SER A 80 19.36 10.68 -2.17
C SER A 80 20.22 9.62 -2.85
N ALA A 81 21.32 9.21 -2.22
CA ALA A 81 22.16 8.11 -2.73
C ALA A 81 21.37 6.78 -2.90
N LEU A 82 20.24 6.64 -2.21
CA LEU A 82 19.32 5.51 -2.34
C LEU A 82 18.55 5.52 -3.68
N ALA A 83 18.24 6.70 -4.24
CA ALA A 83 17.51 6.84 -5.51
C ALA A 83 18.24 6.19 -6.69
N HIS A 84 19.58 6.14 -6.67
CA HIS A 84 20.39 5.48 -7.70
C HIS A 84 20.47 3.96 -7.56
N VAL A 85 20.12 3.41 -6.38
CA VAL A 85 20.23 1.97 -6.07
C VAL A 85 18.86 1.27 -6.16
N THR A 86 17.78 2.01 -6.42
CA THR A 86 16.45 1.42 -6.64
C THR A 86 16.40 0.64 -7.96
N HIS A 87 15.53 -0.37 -8.02
CA HIS A 87 15.39 -1.25 -9.19
C HIS A 87 14.81 -0.54 -10.42
N ARG A 88 14.26 0.67 -10.27
CA ARG A 88 13.90 1.57 -11.38
C ARG A 88 15.09 1.84 -12.31
N ASN A 89 16.31 1.88 -11.78
CA ASN A 89 17.53 2.11 -12.56
C ASN A 89 18.08 0.84 -13.24
N PHE A 90 17.46 -0.32 -12.98
CA PHE A 90 17.91 -1.63 -13.45
C PHE A 90 16.80 -2.42 -14.16
N GLY A 91 15.64 -1.81 -14.43
CA GLY A 91 14.48 -2.52 -14.94
C GLY A 91 13.36 -1.62 -15.48
N LEU A 92 12.57 -2.15 -16.41
CA LEU A 92 11.47 -1.43 -17.06
C LEU A 92 10.26 -1.16 -16.15
N SER A 93 10.18 -1.79 -14.97
CA SER A 93 9.14 -1.56 -13.96
C SER A 93 9.73 -1.09 -12.65
N ASP A 94 9.01 -0.27 -11.89
CA ASP A 94 9.45 0.28 -10.60
C ASP A 94 8.62 -0.28 -9.42
N ALA A 95 8.62 0.40 -8.27
CA ALA A 95 7.96 -0.10 -7.07
C ALA A 95 6.44 0.07 -7.11
N ALA A 96 5.89 0.89 -8.02
CA ALA A 96 4.46 1.04 -8.21
C ALA A 96 3.81 -0.27 -8.64
N GLU A 97 4.40 -1.00 -9.60
CA GLU A 97 3.89 -2.31 -10.02
C GLU A 97 3.86 -3.32 -8.87
N ALA A 98 4.95 -3.38 -8.09
CA ALA A 98 5.03 -4.22 -6.89
C ALA A 98 3.92 -3.86 -5.89
N PHE A 99 3.77 -2.58 -5.57
CA PHE A 99 2.79 -2.09 -4.60
C PHE A 99 1.35 -2.39 -5.03
N VAL A 100 1.00 -2.19 -6.30
CA VAL A 100 -0.34 -2.46 -6.84
C VAL A 100 -0.64 -3.97 -6.86
N PHE A 101 0.28 -4.79 -7.33
CA PHE A 101 0.14 -6.26 -7.32
C PHE A 101 0.00 -6.83 -5.89
N LEU A 102 0.87 -6.40 -4.97
CA LEU A 102 0.82 -6.79 -3.56
C LEU A 102 -0.46 -6.30 -2.86
N SER A 103 -1.01 -5.16 -3.29
CA SER A 103 -2.28 -4.64 -2.79
C SER A 103 -3.47 -5.48 -3.28
N GLY A 104 -3.44 -5.96 -4.52
CA GLY A 104 -4.38 -6.95 -5.05
C GLY A 104 -4.36 -8.25 -4.22
N MET A 105 -3.17 -8.83 -4.00
CA MET A 105 -3.03 -10.01 -3.14
C MET A 105 -3.55 -9.76 -1.72
N SER A 106 -3.22 -8.60 -1.14
CA SER A 106 -3.70 -8.21 0.20
C SER A 106 -5.23 -8.08 0.26
N ALA A 107 -5.86 -7.52 -0.78
CA ALA A 107 -7.31 -7.39 -0.88
C ALA A 107 -8.00 -8.76 -0.97
N ALA A 108 -7.46 -9.71 -1.76
CA ALA A 108 -7.97 -11.07 -1.82
C ALA A 108 -7.90 -11.77 -0.45
N LEU A 109 -6.76 -11.68 0.24
CA LEU A 109 -6.57 -12.30 1.55
C LEU A 109 -7.49 -11.68 2.62
N ALA A 110 -7.72 -10.37 2.56
CA ALA A 110 -8.55 -9.64 3.51
C ALA A 110 -10.06 -9.81 3.26
N TYR A 111 -10.53 -9.72 2.02
CA TYR A 111 -11.96 -9.63 1.69
C TYR A 111 -12.54 -10.93 1.12
N GLY A 112 -11.74 -11.75 0.42
CA GLY A 112 -12.17 -12.99 -0.24
C GLY A 112 -13.03 -13.94 0.61
N PRO A 113 -12.62 -14.33 1.84
CA PRO A 113 -13.40 -15.29 2.65
C PRO A 113 -14.81 -14.81 2.96
N ARG A 114 -14.98 -13.51 3.20
CA ARG A 114 -16.28 -12.92 3.54
C ARG A 114 -17.27 -12.97 2.38
N PHE A 115 -16.81 -13.11 1.14
CA PHE A 115 -17.67 -13.38 0.00
C PHE A 115 -17.99 -14.88 -0.16
N HIS A 116 -17.10 -15.78 0.26
CA HIS A 116 -17.33 -17.22 0.23
C HIS A 116 -18.35 -17.66 1.30
N ASP A 117 -18.23 -17.13 2.52
CA ASP A 117 -19.10 -17.45 3.67
C ASP A 117 -20.54 -16.87 3.57
N GLY A 118 -20.95 -16.36 2.40
CA GLY A 118 -22.22 -15.65 2.20
C GLY A 118 -22.30 -14.25 2.84
N ARG A 119 -21.25 -13.80 3.52
CA ARG A 119 -21.20 -12.55 4.31
C ARG A 119 -20.90 -11.30 3.46
N ILE A 120 -21.48 -11.22 2.26
CA ILE A 120 -21.24 -10.17 1.26
C ILE A 120 -21.38 -8.77 1.86
N ALA A 121 -22.49 -8.50 2.57
CA ALA A 121 -22.73 -7.20 3.22
C ALA A 121 -21.66 -6.83 4.28
N ALA A 122 -21.10 -7.82 4.99
CA ALA A 122 -20.01 -7.58 5.94
C ALA A 122 -18.68 -7.29 5.22
N SER A 123 -18.46 -7.88 4.04
CA SER A 123 -17.31 -7.58 3.18
C SER A 123 -17.42 -6.18 2.58
N LEU A 124 -18.56 -5.82 1.99
CA LEU A 124 -18.86 -4.48 1.49
C LEU A 124 -18.66 -3.41 2.58
N ARG A 125 -19.15 -3.65 3.80
CA ARG A 125 -18.94 -2.74 4.95
C ARG A 125 -17.47 -2.67 5.41
N ALA A 126 -16.68 -3.73 5.20
CA ALA A 126 -15.24 -3.72 5.50
C ALA A 126 -14.43 -2.97 4.42
N VAL A 127 -14.80 -3.12 3.14
CA VAL A 127 -14.25 -2.36 2.02
C VAL A 127 -14.60 -0.88 2.17
N GLY A 128 -15.88 -0.54 2.35
CA GLY A 128 -16.37 0.84 2.50
C GLY A 128 -15.71 1.61 3.65
N ARG A 129 -15.56 1.00 4.83
CA ARG A 129 -14.82 1.63 5.94
C ARG A 129 -13.34 1.89 5.59
N ARG A 130 -12.70 0.99 4.84
CA ARG A 130 -11.31 1.19 4.39
C ARG A 130 -11.22 2.28 3.33
N LEU A 131 -12.16 2.32 2.38
CA LEU A 131 -12.26 3.40 1.38
C LEU A 131 -12.41 4.77 2.04
N LEU A 132 -13.29 4.91 3.04
CA LEU A 132 -13.44 6.15 3.81
C LEU A 132 -12.13 6.58 4.51
N THR A 133 -11.37 5.63 5.07
CA THR A 133 -10.05 5.93 5.65
C THR A 133 -9.04 6.40 4.59
N LEU A 134 -8.99 5.73 3.43
CA LEU A 134 -8.07 6.07 2.35
C LEU A 134 -8.41 7.43 1.73
N TYR A 135 -9.69 7.68 1.49
CA TYR A 135 -10.21 8.96 1.00
C TYR A 135 -9.91 10.10 1.97
N GLY A 136 -10.23 9.94 3.27
CA GLY A 136 -9.90 10.96 4.28
C GLY A 136 -8.40 11.25 4.39
N VAL A 137 -7.55 10.23 4.26
CA VAL A 137 -6.09 10.43 4.19
C VAL A 137 -5.66 11.12 2.89
N GLN A 138 -6.26 10.78 1.73
CA GLN A 138 -5.93 11.47 0.47
C GLN A 138 -6.30 12.95 0.54
N ILE A 139 -7.49 13.31 1.01
CA ILE A 139 -7.89 14.72 1.16
C ILE A 139 -6.94 15.45 2.13
N LEU A 140 -6.56 14.81 3.24
CA LEU A 140 -5.59 15.39 4.17
C LEU A 140 -4.21 15.58 3.53
N LEU A 141 -3.71 14.60 2.76
CA LEU A 141 -2.44 14.70 2.03
C LEU A 141 -2.48 15.83 1.01
N SER A 142 -3.56 15.93 0.23
CA SER A 142 -3.72 17.00 -0.76
C SER A 142 -3.72 18.39 -0.12
N LEU A 143 -4.44 18.58 0.99
CA LEU A 143 -4.49 19.85 1.70
C LEU A 143 -3.16 20.21 2.38
N LEU A 144 -2.46 19.21 2.95
CA LEU A 144 -1.15 19.42 3.56
C LEU A 144 -0.07 19.74 2.51
N ALA A 145 -0.04 19.00 1.41
CA ALA A 145 0.92 19.24 0.33
C ALA A 145 0.76 20.65 -0.25
N LEU A 146 -0.45 21.00 -0.68
CA LEU A 146 -0.75 22.33 -1.22
C LEU A 146 -0.46 23.45 -0.20
N GLY A 147 -0.75 23.20 1.09
CA GLY A 147 -0.43 24.13 2.17
C GLY A 147 1.08 24.30 2.43
N ILE A 148 1.87 23.25 2.23
CA ILE A 148 3.34 23.30 2.34
C ILE A 148 3.94 24.12 1.19
N VAL A 149 3.56 23.83 -0.07
CA VAL A 149 4.11 24.56 -1.22
C VAL A 149 3.66 26.03 -1.19
N ALA A 150 2.40 26.30 -0.80
CA ALA A 150 1.91 27.68 -0.59
C ALA A 150 2.66 28.42 0.52
N MET A 151 3.01 27.74 1.62
CA MET A 151 3.78 28.34 2.70
C MET A 151 5.21 28.66 2.27
N VAL A 152 5.86 27.77 1.52
CA VAL A 152 7.23 27.99 0.99
C VAL A 152 7.24 29.11 -0.04
N ALA A 153 6.29 29.14 -0.98
CA ALA A 153 6.19 30.21 -1.99
C ALA A 153 5.91 31.60 -1.40
N LEU A 154 5.39 31.69 -0.16
CA LEU A 154 5.24 32.94 0.58
C LEU A 154 6.49 33.33 1.39
N MET A 155 7.50 32.45 1.50
CA MET A 155 8.75 32.69 2.22
C MET A 155 9.95 32.90 1.29
N VAL A 156 9.87 32.39 0.06
CA VAL A 156 10.90 32.46 -0.97
C VAL A 156 10.26 33.07 -2.22
N ASP A 157 10.63 34.30 -2.58
CA ASP A 157 10.00 35.11 -3.64
C ASP A 157 10.14 34.48 -5.05
N ASP A 158 9.26 33.51 -5.32
CA ASP A 158 8.74 32.95 -6.59
C ASP A 158 9.72 32.23 -7.56
N ASP A 159 9.77 30.88 -7.46
CA ASP A 159 9.83 29.89 -8.60
C ASP A 159 9.55 28.42 -8.15
N VAL A 160 9.24 28.17 -6.87
CA VAL A 160 9.14 26.79 -6.31
C VAL A 160 7.79 26.10 -6.56
N MET A 161 6.73 26.87 -6.88
CA MET A 161 5.36 26.35 -7.03
C MET A 161 5.07 25.96 -8.48
N GLU A 162 4.68 24.70 -8.71
CA GLU A 162 4.23 24.21 -10.01
C GLU A 162 2.96 24.92 -10.49
N ASP A 163 2.86 25.17 -11.81
CA ASP A 163 1.73 25.89 -12.43
C ASP A 163 0.37 25.27 -12.12
N GLU A 164 0.32 23.94 -11.95
CA GLU A 164 -0.90 23.23 -11.58
C GLU A 164 -1.38 23.62 -10.17
N ASP A 165 -0.48 23.64 -9.19
CA ASP A 165 -0.80 24.04 -7.82
C ASP A 165 -1.10 25.55 -7.74
N ARG A 166 -0.44 26.39 -8.55
CA ARG A 166 -0.79 27.83 -8.73
C ARG A 166 -2.23 27.97 -9.24
N LEU A 167 -2.66 27.15 -10.20
CA LEU A 167 -4.02 27.16 -10.75
C LEU A 167 -5.08 26.70 -9.73
N VAL A 168 -4.75 25.72 -8.88
CA VAL A 168 -5.61 25.25 -7.78
C VAL A 168 -5.81 26.33 -6.72
N LEU A 169 -4.73 27.02 -6.33
CA LEU A 169 -4.75 28.11 -5.34
C LEU A 169 -5.47 29.37 -5.85
N SER A 170 -5.28 29.73 -7.12
CA SER A 170 -5.93 30.89 -7.74
C SER A 170 -7.42 30.67 -8.02
N ASN A 171 -7.89 29.41 -8.10
CA ASN A 171 -9.30 29.06 -8.34
C ASN A 171 -9.86 28.17 -7.20
N PRO A 172 -9.91 28.64 -5.95
CA PRO A 172 -10.10 27.80 -4.77
C PRO A 172 -11.42 27.01 -4.78
N GLY A 173 -12.50 27.58 -5.35
CA GLY A 173 -13.77 26.87 -5.50
C GLY A 173 -13.69 25.65 -6.42
N ARG A 174 -12.97 25.76 -7.54
CA ARG A 174 -12.72 24.64 -8.47
C ARG A 174 -11.67 23.68 -7.90
N GLY A 175 -10.63 24.21 -7.25
CA GLY A 175 -9.60 23.43 -6.56
C GLY A 175 -10.14 22.52 -5.47
N VAL A 176 -11.00 23.03 -4.57
CA VAL A 176 -11.65 22.21 -3.54
C VAL A 176 -12.52 21.11 -4.16
N LEU A 177 -13.29 21.42 -5.21
CA LEU A 177 -14.07 20.40 -5.92
C LEU A 177 -13.20 19.36 -6.62
N ALA A 178 -12.06 19.76 -7.20
CA ALA A 178 -11.12 18.85 -7.84
C ALA A 178 -10.42 17.93 -6.82
N ILE A 179 -10.02 18.46 -5.65
CA ILE A 179 -9.45 17.67 -4.56
C ILE A 179 -10.48 16.67 -4.00
N LEU A 180 -11.70 17.13 -3.70
CA LEU A 180 -12.78 16.26 -3.21
C LEU A 180 -13.21 15.21 -4.27
N GLY A 181 -13.19 15.57 -5.55
CA GLY A 181 -13.46 14.65 -6.65
C GLY A 181 -12.32 13.69 -6.98
N LEU A 182 -11.16 13.79 -6.30
CA LEU A 182 -9.89 13.14 -6.68
C LEU A 182 -9.39 13.49 -8.09
N ALA A 183 -9.96 14.52 -8.72
CA ALA A 183 -9.59 14.97 -10.05
C ALA A 183 -8.23 15.70 -10.03
N HIS A 184 -7.86 16.36 -8.93
CA HIS A 184 -6.52 16.93 -8.80
C HIS A 184 -5.52 15.88 -8.30
N GLN A 185 -4.52 15.59 -9.13
CA GLN A 185 -3.55 14.51 -8.94
C GLN A 185 -2.22 15.07 -8.43
N ILE A 186 -2.17 15.45 -7.16
CA ILE A 186 -0.93 15.95 -6.53
C ILE A 186 0.16 14.89 -6.60
N ASP A 187 1.32 15.29 -7.09
CA ASP A 187 2.50 14.45 -7.20
C ASP A 187 2.91 13.85 -5.85
N TYR A 188 3.68 12.76 -5.90
CA TYR A 188 4.02 11.93 -4.72
C TYR A 188 2.80 11.22 -4.06
N SER A 189 1.56 11.67 -4.30
CA SER A 189 0.33 11.12 -3.70
C SER A 189 -0.57 10.32 -4.68
N ASN A 190 -0.43 10.55 -5.99
CA ASN A 190 -1.28 10.02 -7.08
C ASN A 190 -1.51 8.49 -7.14
N ILE A 191 -0.67 7.66 -6.49
CA ILE A 191 -0.91 6.21 -6.34
C ILE A 191 -2.03 5.87 -5.34
N LEU A 192 -2.38 6.77 -4.42
CA LEU A 192 -3.44 6.56 -3.44
C LEU A 192 -4.86 6.77 -4.02
N PRO A 193 -5.15 7.80 -4.85
CA PRO A 193 -6.37 7.86 -5.67
C PRO A 193 -6.59 6.60 -6.51
N LEU A 194 -5.55 6.11 -7.20
CA LEU A 194 -5.60 4.83 -7.91
C LEU A 194 -6.06 3.71 -6.97
N TYR A 195 -5.41 3.54 -5.82
CA TYR A 195 -5.74 2.47 -4.89
C TYR A 195 -7.18 2.56 -4.32
N ILE A 196 -7.76 3.76 -4.19
CA ILE A 196 -9.17 3.95 -3.82
C ILE A 196 -10.08 3.35 -4.91
N VAL A 197 -9.81 3.60 -6.20
CA VAL A 197 -10.57 3.05 -7.33
C VAL A 197 -10.40 1.52 -7.44
N LEU A 198 -9.18 1.01 -7.29
CA LEU A 198 -8.91 -0.43 -7.32
C LEU A 198 -9.59 -1.19 -6.16
N LEU A 199 -9.59 -0.59 -4.97
CA LEU A 199 -10.25 -1.17 -3.81
C LEU A 199 -11.79 -1.10 -3.92
N SER A 200 -12.36 -0.08 -4.57
CA SER A 200 -13.80 0.00 -4.82
C SER A 200 -14.28 -1.01 -5.86
N ALA A 201 -13.44 -1.35 -6.84
CA ALA A 201 -13.69 -2.44 -7.80
C ALA A 201 -13.58 -3.86 -7.20
N THR A 202 -12.85 -4.02 -6.08
CA THR A 202 -12.57 -5.33 -5.46
C THR A 202 -13.80 -6.22 -5.22
N PRO A 203 -14.95 -5.73 -4.68
CA PRO A 203 -16.17 -6.53 -4.55
C PRO A 203 -16.66 -7.13 -5.88
N GLY A 204 -16.66 -6.34 -6.95
CA GLY A 204 -17.08 -6.79 -8.29
C GLY A 204 -16.12 -7.83 -8.86
N LEU A 205 -14.81 -7.59 -8.73
CA LEU A 205 -13.78 -8.55 -9.15
C LEU A 205 -13.90 -9.90 -8.40
N ILE A 206 -14.12 -9.87 -7.07
CA ILE A 206 -14.35 -11.10 -6.30
C ILE A 206 -15.66 -11.79 -6.71
N MET A 207 -16.71 -11.04 -7.06
CA MET A 207 -17.95 -11.63 -7.59
C MET A 207 -17.73 -12.32 -8.95
N LEU A 208 -16.94 -11.73 -9.86
CA LEU A 208 -16.54 -12.38 -11.10
C LEU A 208 -15.70 -13.64 -10.84
N ALA A 209 -14.75 -13.59 -9.90
CA ALA A 209 -13.92 -14.74 -9.53
C ALA A 209 -14.74 -15.92 -8.94
N ARG A 210 -15.91 -15.65 -8.35
CA ARG A 210 -16.85 -16.68 -7.89
C ARG A 210 -17.62 -17.37 -9.03
N LEU A 211 -17.68 -16.75 -10.21
CA LEU A 211 -18.21 -17.39 -11.43
C LEU A 211 -17.09 -18.24 -12.06
N ASP A 212 -15.98 -17.58 -12.43
CA ASP A 212 -14.72 -18.20 -12.84
C ASP A 212 -13.58 -17.18 -12.68
N GLU A 213 -12.47 -17.59 -12.09
CA GLU A 213 -11.23 -16.79 -12.01
C GLU A 213 -10.76 -16.31 -13.39
N ARG A 214 -10.96 -17.12 -14.43
CA ARG A 214 -10.66 -16.81 -15.83
C ARG A 214 -11.57 -15.72 -16.39
N VAL A 215 -12.85 -15.70 -16.01
CA VAL A 215 -13.80 -14.65 -16.42
C VAL A 215 -13.42 -13.32 -15.78
N MET A 216 -13.02 -13.31 -14.50
CA MET A 216 -12.46 -12.12 -13.85
C MET A 216 -11.22 -11.59 -14.60
N LEU A 217 -10.25 -12.46 -14.90
CA LEU A 217 -9.03 -12.07 -15.63
C LEU A 217 -9.32 -11.60 -17.05
N ALA A 218 -10.22 -12.27 -17.79
CA ALA A 218 -10.60 -11.90 -19.14
C ALA A 218 -11.35 -10.55 -19.19
N ALA A 219 -12.27 -10.30 -18.25
CA ALA A 219 -12.96 -9.02 -18.13
C ALA A 219 -11.97 -7.88 -17.81
N SER A 220 -11.04 -8.12 -16.89
CA SER A 220 -9.99 -7.17 -16.52
C SER A 220 -9.03 -6.88 -17.68
N ALA A 221 -8.63 -7.91 -18.44
CA ALA A 221 -7.82 -7.75 -19.65
C ALA A 221 -8.58 -7.02 -20.77
N ALA A 222 -9.88 -7.26 -20.94
CA ALA A 222 -10.71 -6.52 -21.90
C ALA A 222 -10.79 -5.03 -21.54
N VAL A 223 -10.97 -4.68 -20.26
CA VAL A 223 -10.94 -3.27 -19.80
C VAL A 223 -9.58 -2.62 -20.06
N TYR A 224 -8.48 -3.32 -19.82
CA TYR A 224 -7.12 -2.84 -20.14
C TYR A 224 -6.96 -2.58 -21.65
N LEU A 225 -7.32 -3.55 -22.49
CA LEU A 225 -7.19 -3.42 -23.95
C LEU A 225 -8.08 -2.31 -24.51
N LEU A 226 -9.32 -2.18 -24.03
CA LEU A 226 -10.22 -1.08 -24.42
C LEU A 226 -9.70 0.29 -23.97
N ALA A 227 -9.14 0.38 -22.76
CA ALA A 227 -8.56 1.62 -22.26
C ALA A 227 -7.40 2.09 -23.12
N ARG A 228 -6.57 1.16 -23.61
CA ARG A 228 -5.44 1.48 -24.50
C ARG A 228 -5.85 1.72 -25.95
N ALA A 229 -6.79 0.96 -26.48
CA ALA A 229 -7.27 1.11 -27.85
C ALA A 229 -8.09 2.40 -28.07
N CYS A 230 -8.83 2.85 -27.05
CA CYS A 230 -9.69 4.03 -27.11
C CYS A 230 -9.16 5.21 -26.26
N SER A 231 -7.92 5.15 -25.79
CA SER A 231 -7.29 6.16 -24.92
C SER A 231 -8.16 6.58 -23.71
N LEU A 232 -8.88 5.64 -23.09
CA LEU A 232 -9.78 5.93 -21.98
C LEU A 232 -8.96 6.23 -20.73
N ASN A 233 -9.09 7.44 -20.19
CA ASN A 233 -8.54 7.83 -18.89
C ASN A 233 -9.62 8.57 -18.07
N ILE A 234 -9.42 8.67 -16.75
CA ILE A 234 -10.24 9.57 -15.92
C ILE A 234 -9.68 10.99 -16.11
N PRO A 235 -10.52 12.01 -16.39
CA PRO A 235 -10.04 13.38 -16.48
C PRO A 235 -9.45 13.87 -15.16
N THR A 236 -8.38 14.67 -15.28
CA THR A 236 -7.71 15.36 -14.17
C THR A 236 -8.02 16.85 -14.25
N TRP A 237 -7.62 17.63 -13.24
CA TRP A 237 -7.59 19.09 -13.29
C TRP A 237 -6.53 19.61 -12.31
N PRO A 238 -5.67 20.57 -12.69
CA PRO A 238 -5.73 21.37 -13.91
C PRO A 238 -5.09 20.78 -15.17
N ALA A 239 -4.23 19.75 -15.08
CA ALA A 239 -3.72 19.04 -16.26
C ALA A 239 -4.81 18.53 -17.23
N GLU A 240 -4.42 18.34 -18.49
CA GLU A 240 -5.31 17.85 -19.57
C GLU A 240 -5.12 16.34 -19.88
N ASP A 241 -3.98 15.73 -19.52
CA ASP A 241 -3.59 14.34 -19.84
C ASP A 241 -4.41 13.24 -19.12
N GLY A 242 -5.34 13.63 -18.25
CA GLY A 242 -6.04 12.72 -17.34
C GLY A 242 -5.17 12.21 -16.19
N TRP A 243 -5.66 11.22 -15.44
CA TRP A 243 -4.95 10.67 -14.28
C TRP A 243 -3.60 10.05 -14.69
N PHE A 244 -2.52 10.42 -13.99
CA PHE A 244 -1.19 9.85 -14.22
C PHE A 244 -1.21 8.32 -14.12
N PHE A 245 -1.78 7.75 -13.05
CA PHE A 245 -2.01 6.32 -12.95
C PHE A 245 -3.41 5.97 -13.49
N ASN A 246 -3.52 5.65 -14.78
CA ASN A 246 -4.79 5.33 -15.43
C ASN A 246 -5.47 4.10 -14.77
N PRO A 247 -6.61 4.26 -14.07
CA PRO A 247 -7.21 3.16 -13.32
C PRO A 247 -7.75 2.02 -14.20
N PHE A 248 -8.15 2.30 -15.45
CA PHE A 248 -8.63 1.28 -16.37
C PHE A 248 -7.50 0.37 -16.87
N ALA A 249 -6.27 0.89 -16.96
CA ALA A 249 -5.09 0.10 -17.26
C ALA A 249 -4.57 -0.64 -16.01
N TRP A 250 -4.29 0.10 -14.94
CA TRP A 250 -3.64 -0.42 -13.74
C TRP A 250 -4.48 -1.46 -12.96
N GLN A 251 -5.80 -1.51 -13.17
CA GLN A 251 -6.64 -2.57 -12.61
C GLN A 251 -6.30 -3.98 -13.10
N LEU A 252 -5.65 -4.13 -14.26
CA LEU A 252 -5.17 -5.43 -14.72
C LEU A 252 -4.16 -6.03 -13.75
N LEU A 253 -3.12 -5.26 -13.40
CA LEU A 253 -2.08 -5.74 -12.49
C LEU A 253 -2.62 -6.00 -11.08
N PHE A 254 -3.54 -5.16 -10.61
CA PHE A 254 -4.26 -5.38 -9.36
C PHE A 254 -5.07 -6.68 -9.38
N THR A 255 -5.76 -6.96 -10.49
CA THR A 255 -6.59 -8.16 -10.65
C THR A 255 -5.76 -9.44 -10.76
N ILE A 256 -4.58 -9.38 -11.41
CA ILE A 256 -3.61 -10.49 -11.40
C ILE A 256 -3.11 -10.73 -9.95
N GLY A 257 -2.84 -9.67 -9.18
CA GLY A 257 -2.55 -9.77 -7.75
C GLY A 257 -3.69 -10.39 -6.95
N LEU A 258 -4.93 -9.96 -7.20
CA LEU A 258 -6.14 -10.49 -6.56
C LEU A 258 -6.28 -12.01 -6.83
N PHE A 259 -6.12 -12.43 -8.08
CA PHE A 259 -6.09 -13.84 -8.50
C PHE A 259 -5.05 -14.67 -7.75
N VAL A 260 -3.80 -14.19 -7.69
CA VAL A 260 -2.72 -14.88 -6.95
C VAL A 260 -3.07 -14.99 -5.46
N GLY A 261 -3.59 -13.92 -4.85
CA GLY A 261 -3.98 -13.91 -3.43
C GLY A 261 -5.16 -14.82 -3.10
N LEU A 262 -6.13 -14.98 -4.00
CA LEU A 262 -7.23 -15.94 -3.86
C LEU A 262 -6.69 -17.38 -3.88
N ARG A 263 -5.85 -17.72 -4.86
CA ARG A 263 -5.24 -19.06 -4.97
C ARG A 263 -4.31 -19.42 -3.82
N LEU A 264 -3.49 -18.47 -3.34
CA LEU A 264 -2.65 -18.66 -2.16
C LEU A 264 -3.46 -19.00 -0.90
N LYS A 265 -4.73 -18.57 -0.82
CA LYS A 265 -5.60 -18.81 0.32
C LYS A 265 -6.45 -20.07 0.20
N ALA A 266 -6.78 -20.48 -1.01
CA ALA A 266 -7.73 -21.57 -1.26
C ALA A 266 -7.22 -22.96 -0.80
N GLY A 267 -5.92 -23.11 -0.54
CA GLY A 267 -5.32 -24.38 -0.08
C GLY A 267 -5.49 -25.54 -1.06
N THR A 268 -5.81 -25.24 -2.33
CA THR A 268 -6.13 -26.22 -3.35
C THR A 268 -4.91 -27.03 -3.74
N HIS A 269 -5.12 -28.24 -4.28
CA HIS A 269 -4.07 -29.11 -4.81
C HIS A 269 -3.26 -28.45 -5.96
N PHE A 270 -3.71 -27.30 -6.47
CA PHE A 270 -2.99 -26.48 -7.43
C PHE A 270 -1.83 -25.73 -6.75
N LYS A 271 -0.67 -26.41 -6.67
CA LYS A 271 0.58 -25.82 -6.14
C LYS A 271 0.98 -24.58 -6.95
N SER A 272 0.82 -23.40 -6.33
CA SER A 272 1.05 -22.06 -6.91
C SER A 272 0.03 -21.61 -7.97
N ALA A 273 -0.22 -20.30 -8.02
CA ALA A 273 -1.04 -19.67 -9.05
C ALA A 273 -0.47 -19.86 -10.47
N ALA A 274 0.86 -19.96 -10.57
CA ALA A 274 1.60 -20.41 -11.75
C ALA A 274 2.70 -21.39 -11.27
N PRO A 275 2.66 -22.69 -11.63
CA PRO A 275 3.63 -23.68 -11.13
C PRO A 275 5.05 -23.40 -11.62
N PHE A 276 6.05 -23.99 -10.95
CA PHE A 276 7.45 -23.89 -11.38
C PHE A 276 7.66 -24.62 -12.71
N ASN A 277 8.25 -23.92 -13.67
CA ASN A 277 8.71 -24.48 -14.94
C ASN A 277 10.09 -23.87 -15.24
N GLY A 278 11.11 -24.72 -15.44
CA GLY A 278 12.49 -24.27 -15.63
C GLY A 278 12.69 -23.41 -16.88
N GLY A 279 11.97 -23.71 -17.97
CA GLY A 279 12.00 -22.91 -19.20
C GLY A 279 11.34 -21.55 -19.01
N LEU A 280 10.19 -21.49 -18.32
CA LEU A 280 9.54 -20.23 -17.95
C LEU A 280 10.44 -19.41 -17.02
N PHE A 281 11.06 -20.03 -16.01
CA PHE A 281 11.99 -19.34 -15.11
C PHE A 281 13.20 -18.77 -15.86
N ALA A 282 13.80 -19.54 -16.78
CA ALA A 282 14.90 -19.08 -17.61
C ALA A 282 14.47 -17.94 -18.55
N MET A 283 13.28 -18.01 -19.14
CA MET A 283 12.72 -16.93 -19.97
C MET A 283 12.46 -15.66 -19.15
N CYS A 284 11.87 -15.77 -17.96
CA CYS A 284 11.68 -14.63 -17.06
C CYS A 284 13.03 -14.03 -16.64
N LEU A 285 14.02 -14.86 -16.31
CA LEU A 285 15.37 -14.37 -15.98
C LEU A 285 16.03 -13.66 -17.18
N ALA A 286 15.87 -14.18 -18.40
CA ALA A 286 16.36 -13.54 -19.61
C ALA A 286 15.70 -12.17 -19.86
N VAL A 287 14.38 -12.04 -19.62
CA VAL A 287 13.66 -10.75 -19.68
C VAL A 287 14.24 -9.75 -18.67
N LEU A 288 14.51 -10.18 -17.43
CA LEU A 288 15.11 -9.31 -16.40
C LEU A 288 16.53 -8.89 -16.75
N LEU A 289 17.37 -9.81 -17.22
CA LEU A 289 18.75 -9.53 -17.61
C LEU A 289 18.82 -8.62 -18.85
N LEU A 290 17.95 -8.84 -19.84
CA LEU A 290 17.86 -7.99 -21.03
C LEU A 290 17.35 -6.60 -20.67
N SER A 291 16.34 -6.50 -19.79
CA SER A 291 15.86 -5.23 -19.26
C SER A 291 16.95 -4.47 -18.52
N ALA A 292 17.72 -5.13 -17.66
CA ALA A 292 18.84 -4.51 -16.95
C ALA A 292 19.93 -4.04 -17.93
N LEU A 293 20.28 -4.85 -18.93
CA LEU A 293 21.23 -4.49 -19.98
C LEU A 293 20.77 -3.23 -20.75
N ILE A 294 19.50 -3.18 -21.16
CA ILE A 294 18.93 -2.06 -21.92
C ILE A 294 18.91 -0.78 -21.08
N VAL A 295 18.31 -0.83 -19.88
CA VAL A 295 18.12 0.36 -19.02
C VAL A 295 19.46 0.94 -18.52
N THR A 296 20.48 0.10 -18.31
CA THR A 296 21.81 0.55 -17.85
C THR A 296 22.78 0.92 -18.98
N ASN A 297 22.32 1.01 -20.25
CA ASN A 297 23.19 1.22 -21.41
C ASN A 297 24.34 0.18 -21.49
N GLY A 298 24.02 -1.08 -21.23
CA GLY A 298 25.00 -2.16 -21.14
C GLY A 298 25.96 -2.03 -19.95
N PHE A 299 25.49 -1.54 -18.80
CA PHE A 299 26.33 -1.08 -17.69
C PHE A 299 27.37 -0.02 -18.12
N GLY A 300 26.97 0.88 -19.02
CA GLY A 300 27.83 1.90 -19.64
C GLY A 300 28.70 1.42 -20.80
N LEU A 301 28.72 0.11 -21.11
CA LEU A 301 29.52 -0.45 -22.21
C LEU A 301 28.91 -0.20 -23.60
N VAL A 302 27.62 0.15 -23.69
CA VAL A 302 26.91 0.44 -24.94
C VAL A 302 26.12 1.75 -24.80
N PRO A 303 26.79 2.92 -24.88
CA PRO A 303 26.12 4.22 -24.79
C PRO A 303 25.01 4.39 -25.83
N GLY A 304 23.87 4.93 -25.42
CA GLY A 304 22.70 5.16 -26.29
C GLY A 304 21.85 3.92 -26.59
N LEU A 305 22.15 2.75 -26.00
CA LEU A 305 21.33 1.55 -26.14
C LEU A 305 19.91 1.76 -25.64
N TRP A 306 19.74 2.45 -24.51
CA TRP A 306 18.42 2.78 -23.98
C TRP A 306 17.64 3.65 -24.97
N ASP A 307 18.22 4.77 -25.38
CA ASP A 307 17.55 5.76 -26.23
C ASP A 307 17.20 5.17 -27.61
N GLY A 308 18.08 4.36 -28.19
CA GLY A 308 17.85 3.68 -29.47
C GLY A 308 16.77 2.58 -29.42
N VAL A 309 16.52 1.98 -28.26
CA VAL A 309 15.52 0.91 -28.08
C VAL A 309 14.20 1.45 -27.52
N ARG A 310 14.24 2.48 -26.67
CA ARG A 310 13.08 3.00 -25.93
C ARG A 310 11.93 3.41 -26.83
N GLY A 311 12.20 4.10 -27.94
CA GLY A 311 11.17 4.53 -28.89
C GLY A 311 10.35 3.38 -29.52
N ASN A 312 10.82 2.14 -29.40
CA ASN A 312 10.14 0.93 -29.86
C ASN A 312 9.61 0.05 -28.70
N LEU A 313 9.88 0.41 -27.44
CA LEU A 313 9.39 -0.29 -26.26
C LEU A 313 8.16 0.41 -25.69
N ASP A 314 7.17 -0.41 -25.37
CA ASP A 314 5.96 0.02 -24.67
C ASP A 314 6.24 0.16 -23.15
N ASP A 315 7.03 1.19 -22.79
CA ASP A 315 7.52 1.49 -21.43
C ASP A 315 6.69 2.54 -20.67
N ASP A 316 5.55 3.00 -21.21
CA ASP A 316 4.75 4.06 -20.60
C ASP A 316 4.16 3.62 -19.25
N LYS A 317 4.51 4.34 -18.19
CA LYS A 317 4.00 4.13 -16.84
C LYS A 317 2.53 4.52 -16.72
N ARG A 318 2.07 5.55 -17.44
CA ARG A 318 0.72 6.10 -17.28
C ARG A 318 -0.36 5.05 -17.61
N VAL A 319 -0.19 4.36 -18.74
CA VAL A 319 -1.12 3.32 -19.23
C VAL A 319 -0.67 1.88 -18.96
N LEU A 320 0.30 1.66 -18.06
CA LEU A 320 0.88 0.35 -17.76
C LEU A 320 1.29 -0.40 -19.05
N GLY A 321 2.31 0.12 -19.73
CA GLY A 321 2.86 -0.44 -20.95
C GLY A 321 3.22 -1.93 -20.84
N ILE A 322 3.05 -2.67 -21.93
CA ILE A 322 3.24 -4.12 -21.99
C ILE A 322 4.67 -4.51 -21.58
N ALA A 323 5.68 -3.72 -21.94
CA ALA A 323 7.06 -4.00 -21.56
C ALA A 323 7.23 -3.93 -20.03
N ARG A 324 6.62 -2.92 -19.37
CA ARG A 324 6.59 -2.81 -17.89
C ARG A 324 5.85 -3.99 -17.25
N LEU A 325 4.68 -4.34 -17.78
CA LEU A 325 3.84 -5.42 -17.25
C LEU A 325 4.55 -6.78 -17.35
N VAL A 326 5.13 -7.11 -18.52
CA VAL A 326 5.89 -8.35 -18.73
C VAL A 326 7.13 -8.39 -17.84
N HIS A 327 7.88 -7.29 -17.75
CA HIS A 327 9.04 -7.19 -16.86
C HIS A 327 8.67 -7.42 -15.40
N PHE A 328 7.62 -6.76 -14.90
CA PHE A 328 7.18 -6.94 -13.52
C PHE A 328 6.68 -8.36 -13.23
N LEU A 329 5.91 -8.97 -14.12
CA LEU A 329 5.43 -10.34 -13.92
C LEU A 329 6.58 -11.36 -13.95
N ALA A 330 7.60 -11.13 -14.79
CA ALA A 330 8.84 -11.91 -14.76
C ALA A 330 9.59 -11.73 -13.42
N LEU A 331 9.68 -10.50 -12.91
CA LEU A 331 10.29 -10.20 -11.60
C LEU A 331 9.55 -10.93 -10.47
N ALA A 332 8.22 -10.83 -10.43
CA ALA A 332 7.40 -11.50 -9.42
C ALA A 332 7.56 -13.03 -9.45
N TYR A 333 7.63 -13.63 -10.65
CA TYR A 333 7.84 -15.08 -10.82
C TYR A 333 9.23 -15.51 -10.33
N VAL A 334 10.29 -14.79 -10.72
CA VAL A 334 11.67 -15.09 -10.30
C VAL A 334 11.87 -14.86 -8.80
N VAL A 335 11.32 -13.79 -8.22
CA VAL A 335 11.38 -13.52 -6.77
C VAL A 335 10.63 -14.58 -5.95
N HIS A 336 9.52 -15.10 -6.47
CA HIS A 336 8.78 -16.19 -5.82
C HIS A 336 9.58 -17.50 -5.80
N TYR A 337 10.21 -17.87 -6.93
CA TYR A 337 10.87 -19.16 -7.10
C TYR A 337 12.36 -19.23 -6.75
N SER A 338 13.07 -18.10 -6.72
CA SER A 338 14.50 -18.02 -6.36
C SER A 338 14.83 -18.35 -4.90
N GLY A 339 13.83 -18.43 -4.02
CA GLY A 339 14.05 -18.56 -2.57
C GLY A 339 14.57 -17.28 -1.91
N LEU A 340 14.69 -16.15 -2.64
CA LEU A 340 15.18 -14.87 -2.13
C LEU A 340 14.44 -14.42 -0.86
N THR A 341 13.10 -14.55 -0.85
CA THR A 341 12.28 -14.24 0.34
C THR A 341 12.68 -15.10 1.55
N GLN A 342 13.05 -16.37 1.34
CA GLN A 342 13.45 -17.29 2.42
C GLN A 342 14.85 -16.98 2.95
N LEU A 343 15.75 -16.47 2.09
CA LEU A 343 17.05 -15.95 2.50
C LEU A 343 16.88 -14.65 3.32
N LEU A 344 16.08 -13.72 2.81
CA LEU A 344 15.83 -12.43 3.46
C LEU A 344 15.21 -12.56 4.86
N ARG A 345 14.36 -13.57 5.11
CA ARG A 345 13.85 -13.91 6.46
C ARG A 345 14.94 -14.11 7.53
N ARG A 346 16.17 -14.46 7.13
CA ARG A 346 17.31 -14.66 8.06
C ARG A 346 18.02 -13.36 8.41
N THR A 347 17.68 -12.25 7.75
CA THR A 347 18.32 -10.94 7.94
C THR A 347 17.59 -10.09 8.99
N THR A 348 18.31 -9.19 9.64
CA THR A 348 17.76 -8.27 10.63
C THR A 348 16.76 -7.27 10.03
N ILE A 349 16.90 -6.93 8.74
CA ILE A 349 16.01 -5.97 8.04
C ILE A 349 14.60 -6.53 7.76
N PHE A 350 14.40 -7.86 7.82
CA PHE A 350 13.12 -8.47 7.48
C PHE A 350 11.98 -8.04 8.40
N ALA A 351 12.21 -8.02 9.72
CA ALA A 351 11.20 -7.65 10.70
C ALA A 351 10.80 -6.16 10.63
N PRO A 352 11.74 -5.19 10.54
CA PRO A 352 11.42 -3.79 10.23
C PRO A 352 10.63 -3.62 8.93
N LEU A 353 11.04 -4.25 7.83
CA LEU A 353 10.32 -4.14 6.55
C LEU A 353 8.91 -4.74 6.62
N CYS A 354 8.73 -5.85 7.34
CA CYS A 354 7.38 -6.35 7.66
C CYS A 354 6.56 -5.31 8.44
N LEU A 355 7.11 -4.69 9.47
CA LEU A 355 6.40 -3.67 10.26
C LEU A 355 5.97 -2.48 9.38
N ILE A 356 6.86 -2.00 8.51
CA ILE A 356 6.59 -0.92 7.55
C ILE A 356 5.43 -1.30 6.62
N GLY A 357 5.45 -2.49 6.01
CA GLY A 357 4.35 -2.95 5.14
C GLY A 357 3.02 -3.17 5.90
N ARG A 358 3.09 -3.61 7.17
CA ARG A 358 1.91 -3.72 8.05
C ARG A 358 1.25 -2.37 8.27
N HIS A 359 2.05 -1.32 8.44
CA HIS A 359 1.63 0.07 8.64
C HIS A 359 1.74 0.92 7.36
N SER A 360 1.55 0.27 6.20
CA SER A 360 1.65 0.86 4.86
C SER A 360 1.00 2.24 4.66
N LEU A 361 -0.19 2.50 5.19
CA LEU A 361 -0.88 3.78 4.98
C LEU A 361 -0.23 4.97 5.70
N PRO A 362 0.00 4.95 7.03
CA PRO A 362 0.72 6.04 7.69
C PRO A 362 2.16 6.17 7.19
N VAL A 363 2.87 5.06 6.87
CA VAL A 363 4.20 5.14 6.25
C VAL A 363 4.15 5.90 4.93
N PHE A 364 3.21 5.54 4.03
CA PHE A 364 3.03 6.23 2.76
C PHE A 364 2.69 7.71 2.96
N ALA A 365 1.76 8.01 3.86
CA ALA A 365 1.33 9.39 4.12
C ALA A 365 2.47 10.26 4.67
N THR A 366 3.24 9.74 5.64
CA THR A 366 4.44 10.43 6.15
C THR A 366 5.51 10.57 5.05
N GLY A 367 5.74 9.53 4.25
CA GLY A 367 6.69 9.57 3.13
C GLY A 367 6.33 10.62 2.09
N ALA A 368 5.06 10.68 1.66
CA ALA A 368 4.59 11.67 0.70
C ALA A 368 4.79 13.11 1.19
N ILE A 369 4.42 13.41 2.45
CA ILE A 369 4.64 14.75 3.03
C ILE A 369 6.13 15.07 3.20
N LEU A 370 6.96 14.10 3.58
CA LEU A 370 8.41 14.28 3.62
C LEU A 370 8.99 14.53 2.22
N CYS A 371 8.46 13.89 1.18
CA CYS A 371 8.84 14.20 -0.21
C CYS A 371 8.44 15.62 -0.60
N THR A 372 7.21 16.05 -0.32
CA THR A 372 6.76 17.43 -0.62
C THR A 372 7.61 18.47 0.11
N ILE A 373 7.91 18.27 1.39
CA ILE A 373 8.81 19.16 2.15
C ILE A 373 10.22 19.12 1.55
N GLY A 374 10.75 17.93 1.25
CA GLY A 374 12.07 17.77 0.65
C GLY A 374 12.19 18.52 -0.67
N MET A 375 11.25 18.34 -1.59
CA MET A 375 11.26 19.01 -2.89
C MET A 375 11.03 20.52 -2.79
N ALA A 376 10.18 20.99 -1.85
CA ALA A 376 9.95 22.42 -1.66
C ALA A 376 11.13 23.14 -0.96
N VAL A 377 11.94 22.43 -0.16
CA VAL A 377 13.09 23.02 0.57
C VAL A 377 14.42 22.81 -0.16
N MET A 378 14.57 21.73 -0.95
CA MET A 378 15.75 21.46 -1.76
C MET A 378 15.69 22.22 -3.09
N ASP A 379 15.86 23.53 -2.98
CA ASP A 379 16.01 24.45 -4.09
C ASP A 379 17.19 24.06 -5.01
N LYS A 380 17.20 24.60 -6.24
CA LYS A 380 18.18 24.35 -7.32
C LYS A 380 19.63 24.71 -6.93
N ASP A 381 19.84 25.38 -5.80
CA ASP A 381 21.14 25.89 -5.31
C ASP A 381 21.71 25.14 -4.08
N TRP A 382 21.26 23.91 -3.77
CA TRP A 382 21.83 23.15 -2.64
C TRP A 382 23.36 22.96 -2.76
N PRO A 383 24.18 23.42 -1.79
CA PRO A 383 25.64 23.39 -1.86
C PRO A 383 26.17 21.97 -1.66
N GLY A 384 26.19 21.22 -2.76
CA GLY A 384 26.53 19.80 -2.82
C GLY A 384 26.17 19.13 -4.16
N MET A 385 25.60 19.87 -5.11
CA MET A 385 25.44 19.40 -6.49
C MET A 385 26.81 19.31 -7.20
N PRO A 386 27.06 18.24 -7.98
CA PRO A 386 28.06 18.24 -9.05
C PRO A 386 27.57 18.99 -10.31
#